data_AF-A0A643F7M4-F1
#
_entry.id   AF-A0A643F7M4-F1
#
_cell.length_a   1.000
_cell.length_b   1.000
_cell.length_c   1.000
_cell.angle_alpha   90.00
_cell.angle_beta   90.00
_cell.angle_gamma   90.00
#
_symmetry.space_group_name_H-M   'P 1'
#
loop_
_entity.id
_entity.type
_entity.pdbx_description
1 polymer ?
#
loop_
_entity_poly.entity_id
_entity_poly.type
_entity_poly.pdbx_seq_one_letter_code
_entity_poly.pdbx_strand_id
1 'polypeptide(L)'
;MSELVFASKVLKERIAPPSAASGIGARILTASRALKWSFNRTKDVWYADERVSIKPKELRKVEEVSGVKYGQELAEVDKLISRASEILGHNDPDLARPVAAAMRALLSALDSARTGKPNGKDWHHPDAR
;
A
#
# COMPACT_ATOMS: atom_id res chain seq x y z
N MET A 1 -2.50 5.02 5.96
CA MET A 1 -2.06 4.74 4.58
C MET A 1 -1.90 6.05 3.83
N SER A 2 -0.83 6.23 3.05
CA SER A 2 -0.64 7.42 2.19
C SER A 2 -1.29 7.24 0.82
N GLU A 3 -1.52 8.35 0.10
CA GLU A 3 -2.06 8.37 -1.28
C GLU A 3 -1.21 7.53 -2.23
N LEU A 4 0.11 7.56 -2.05
CA LEU A 4 1.06 6.80 -2.85
C LEU A 4 0.91 5.29 -2.64
N VAL A 5 0.81 4.86 -1.37
CA VAL A 5 0.61 3.44 -1.03
C VAL A 5 -0.75 2.96 -1.52
N PHE A 6 -1.79 3.77 -1.37
CA PHE A 6 -3.11 3.51 -1.93
C PHE A 6 -3.05 3.31 -3.45
N ALA A 7 -2.46 4.27 -4.18
CA ALA A 7 -2.34 4.19 -5.63
C ALA A 7 -1.55 2.94 -6.06
N SER A 8 -0.45 2.60 -5.37
CA SER A 8 0.34 1.38 -5.62
C SER A 8 -0.50 0.11 -5.48
N LYS A 9 -1.32 0.02 -4.43
CA LYS A 9 -2.19 -1.12 -4.16
C LYS A 9 -3.27 -1.23 -5.24
N VAL A 10 -3.98 -0.15 -5.52
CA VAL A 10 -5.05 -0.10 -6.53
C VAL A 10 -4.53 -0.43 -7.92
N LEU A 11 -3.34 0.04 -8.28
CA LEU A 11 -2.66 -0.32 -9.52
C LEU A 11 -2.49 -1.85 -9.65
N LYS A 12 -2.03 -2.50 -8.60
CA LYS A 12 -1.72 -3.93 -8.58
C LYS A 12 -2.95 -4.82 -8.53
N GLU A 13 -4.01 -4.38 -7.85
CA GLU A 13 -5.17 -5.21 -7.55
C GLU A 13 -6.35 -4.97 -8.49
N ARG A 14 -6.55 -3.72 -8.94
CA ARG A 14 -7.75 -3.31 -9.68
C ARG A 14 -7.45 -2.96 -11.13
N ILE A 15 -6.40 -2.17 -11.38
CA ILE A 15 -6.12 -1.65 -12.73
C ILE A 15 -5.34 -2.66 -13.56
N ALA A 16 -4.31 -3.29 -12.99
CA ALA A 16 -3.51 -4.31 -13.68
C ALA A 16 -3.29 -5.52 -12.76
N PRO A 17 -4.35 -6.32 -12.49
CA PRO A 17 -4.24 -7.54 -11.69
C PRO A 17 -3.29 -8.57 -12.33
N PRO A 18 -2.83 -9.58 -11.58
CA PRO A 18 -2.02 -10.68 -12.14
C PRO A 18 -2.71 -11.41 -13.30
N SER A 19 -4.04 -11.42 -13.34
CA SER A 19 -4.83 -11.97 -14.45
C SER A 19 -4.74 -11.15 -15.74
N ALA A 20 -4.33 -9.88 -15.68
CA ALA A 20 -4.23 -9.02 -16.86
C ALA A 20 -2.97 -9.30 -17.71
N ALA A 21 -1.88 -9.74 -17.08
CA ALA A 21 -0.65 -10.16 -17.76
C ALA A 21 0.30 -10.91 -16.80
N SER A 22 1.05 -11.87 -17.34
CA SER A 22 1.97 -12.71 -16.56
C SER A 22 3.19 -11.96 -15.99
N GLY A 23 3.68 -10.92 -16.69
CA GLY A 23 4.87 -10.18 -16.31
C GLY A 23 4.59 -8.82 -15.65
N ILE A 24 5.37 -8.45 -14.63
CA ILE A 24 5.24 -7.15 -13.94
C ILE A 24 5.40 -5.98 -14.94
N GLY A 25 6.39 -6.03 -15.84
CA GLY A 25 6.59 -4.99 -16.84
C GLY A 25 5.38 -4.80 -17.76
N ALA A 26 4.76 -5.91 -18.19
CA ALA A 26 3.54 -5.86 -18.99
C ALA A 26 2.36 -5.27 -18.21
N ARG A 27 2.23 -5.60 -16.91
CA ARG A 27 1.20 -5.02 -16.03
C ARG A 27 1.40 -3.52 -15.83
N ILE A 28 2.63 -3.07 -15.62
CA ILE A 28 2.96 -1.63 -15.53
C ILE A 28 2.61 -0.94 -16.85
N LEU A 29 2.88 -1.56 -17.99
CA LEU A 29 2.50 -1.02 -19.30
C LEU A 29 0.98 -0.94 -19.47
N THR A 30 0.24 -1.97 -19.05
CA THR A 30 -1.24 -1.95 -19.04
C THR A 30 -1.78 -0.82 -18.19
N ALA A 31 -1.27 -0.65 -16.97
CA ALA A 31 -1.64 0.45 -16.08
C ALA A 31 -1.29 1.82 -16.65
N SER A 32 -0.10 1.96 -17.24
CA SER A 32 0.39 3.17 -17.89
C SER A 32 -0.56 3.61 -19.01
N ARG A 33 -1.03 2.66 -19.84
CA ARG A 33 -2.02 2.91 -20.90
C ARG A 33 -3.38 3.31 -20.34
N ALA A 34 -3.87 2.63 -19.31
CA ALA A 34 -5.17 2.92 -18.69
C ALA A 34 -5.20 4.32 -18.05
N LEU A 35 -4.11 4.71 -17.37
CA LEU A 35 -4.00 6.00 -16.69
C LEU A 35 -3.50 7.13 -17.59
N LYS A 36 -3.03 6.81 -18.81
CA LYS A 36 -2.34 7.74 -19.71
C LYS A 36 -1.11 8.38 -19.07
N TRP A 37 -0.38 7.61 -18.27
CA TRP A 37 0.87 8.03 -17.62
C TRP A 37 2.08 7.50 -18.39
N SER A 38 3.23 8.13 -18.22
CA SER A 38 4.48 7.54 -18.73
C SER A 38 4.77 6.22 -18.02
N PHE A 39 5.48 5.32 -18.70
CA PHE A 39 5.86 4.04 -18.11
C PHE A 39 6.67 4.23 -16.82
N ASN A 40 7.65 5.14 -16.82
CA ASN A 40 8.47 5.43 -15.64
C ASN A 40 7.63 5.99 -14.50
N ARG A 41 6.74 6.96 -14.76
CA ARG A 41 5.84 7.49 -13.74
C ARG A 41 4.99 6.38 -13.12
N THR A 42 4.45 5.51 -13.95
CA THR A 42 3.64 4.37 -13.50
C THR A 42 4.47 3.39 -12.68
N LYS A 43 5.71 3.10 -13.11
CA LYS A 43 6.66 2.25 -12.39
C LYS A 43 6.99 2.81 -10.99
N ASP A 44 7.24 4.11 -10.89
CA ASP A 44 7.62 4.73 -9.62
C ASP A 44 6.46 4.68 -8.62
N VAL A 45 5.23 4.94 -9.09
CA VAL A 45 4.01 4.78 -8.27
C VAL A 45 3.72 3.29 -7.98
N TRP A 46 3.97 2.39 -8.94
CA TRP A 46 3.80 0.95 -8.78
C TRP A 46 4.63 0.42 -7.61
N TYR A 47 5.86 0.90 -7.44
CA TYR A 47 6.72 0.53 -6.32
C TYR A 47 6.55 1.41 -5.08
N ALA A 48 5.64 2.39 -5.10
CA ALA A 48 5.47 3.38 -4.05
C ALA A 48 6.81 4.03 -3.66
N ASP A 49 7.59 4.46 -4.67
CA ASP A 49 8.87 5.13 -4.45
C ASP A 49 8.68 6.40 -3.60
N GLU A 50 9.26 6.43 -2.41
CA GLU A 50 9.14 7.53 -1.43
C GLU A 50 9.60 8.88 -1.99
N ARG A 51 10.40 8.89 -3.05
CA ARG A 51 10.88 10.11 -3.72
C ARG A 51 9.80 10.80 -4.54
N VAL A 52 8.68 10.12 -4.81
CA VAL A 52 7.60 10.66 -5.61
C VAL A 52 6.35 10.89 -4.78
N SER A 53 5.67 12.02 -5.02
CA SER A 53 4.35 12.29 -4.48
C SER A 53 3.29 12.07 -5.56
N ILE A 54 2.10 11.62 -5.18
CA ILE A 54 0.92 11.58 -6.05
C ILE A 54 0.30 12.98 -6.07
N LYS A 55 0.02 13.51 -7.27
CA LYS A 55 -0.71 14.78 -7.40
C LYS A 55 -2.21 14.53 -7.26
N PRO A 56 -3.01 15.51 -6.77
CA PRO A 56 -4.46 15.34 -6.64
C PRO A 56 -5.17 14.94 -7.94
N LYS A 57 -4.70 15.43 -9.10
CA LYS A 57 -5.26 15.06 -10.41
C LYS A 57 -4.95 13.60 -10.79
N GLU A 58 -3.77 13.11 -10.41
CA GLU A 58 -3.36 11.73 -10.64
C GLU A 58 -4.17 10.79 -9.74
N LEU A 59 -4.36 11.16 -8.47
CA LEU A 59 -5.19 10.40 -7.53
C LEU A 59 -6.62 10.25 -8.06
N ARG A 60 -7.26 11.36 -8.46
CA ARG A 60 -8.61 11.32 -9.07
C ARG A 60 -8.67 10.40 -10.28
N LYS A 61 -7.60 10.35 -11.09
CA LYS A 61 -7.58 9.46 -12.26
C LYS A 61 -7.51 7.99 -11.85
N VAL A 62 -6.73 7.67 -10.83
CA VAL A 62 -6.69 6.32 -10.25
C VAL A 62 -8.06 5.92 -9.72
N GLU A 63 -8.76 6.82 -9.01
CA GLU A 63 -10.12 6.57 -8.51
C GLU A 63 -11.13 6.35 -9.65
N GLU A 64 -11.07 7.19 -10.69
CA GLU A 64 -11.96 7.10 -11.86
C GLU A 64 -11.78 5.77 -12.60
N VAL A 65 -10.53 5.36 -12.84
CA VAL A 65 -10.23 4.13 -13.60
C VAL A 65 -10.48 2.86 -12.79
N SER A 66 -10.22 2.90 -11.47
CA SER A 66 -10.39 1.73 -10.61
C SER A 66 -11.79 1.59 -10.00
N GLY A 67 -12.56 2.67 -9.95
CA GLY A 67 -13.82 2.74 -9.21
C GLY A 67 -13.66 2.79 -7.68
N VAL A 68 -12.44 2.85 -7.16
CA VAL A 68 -12.15 2.85 -5.71
C VAL A 68 -11.78 4.26 -5.27
N LYS A 69 -12.49 4.81 -4.28
CA LYS A 69 -12.19 6.12 -3.71
C LYS A 69 -11.17 6.04 -2.59
N TYR A 70 -10.20 6.96 -2.62
CA TYR A 70 -9.28 7.18 -1.52
C TYR A 70 -10.06 7.69 -0.30
N GLY A 71 -9.76 7.16 0.89
CA GLY A 71 -10.49 7.45 2.13
C GLY A 71 -11.67 6.52 2.41
N GLN A 72 -12.31 5.92 1.38
CA GLN A 72 -13.31 4.86 1.60
C GLN A 72 -12.66 3.57 2.14
N GLU A 73 -11.45 3.24 1.69
CA GLU A 73 -10.68 2.11 2.23
C GLU A 73 -10.37 2.27 3.73
N LEU A 74 -10.14 3.49 4.23
CA LEU A 74 -9.90 3.72 5.67
C LEU A 74 -11.14 3.40 6.49
N ALA A 75 -12.31 3.85 6.04
CA ALA A 75 -13.57 3.56 6.69
C ALA A 75 -13.89 2.05 6.68
N GLU A 76 -13.52 1.33 5.63
CA GLU A 76 -13.71 -0.11 5.53
C GLU A 76 -12.77 -0.90 6.46
N VAL A 77 -11.51 -0.49 6.56
CA VAL A 77 -10.54 -1.06 7.53
C VAL A 77 -11.00 -0.81 8.97
N ASP A 78 -11.42 0.41 9.31
CA ASP A 78 -11.96 0.71 10.63
C ASP A 78 -13.22 -0.12 10.92
N LYS A 79 -14.10 -0.31 9.94
CA LYS A 79 -15.28 -1.16 10.08
C LYS A 79 -14.92 -2.63 10.30
N LEU A 80 -13.87 -3.14 9.65
CA LEU A 80 -13.35 -4.48 9.88
C LEU A 80 -12.74 -4.62 11.29
N ILE A 81 -12.02 -3.61 11.77
CA ILE A 81 -11.50 -3.56 13.14
C ILE A 81 -12.64 -3.50 14.16
N SER A 82 -13.67 -2.67 13.91
CA SER A 82 -14.86 -2.60 14.76
C SER A 82 -15.58 -3.93 14.83
N ARG A 83 -15.79 -4.61 13.69
CA ARG A 83 -16.40 -5.96 13.67
C ARG A 83 -15.55 -7.01 14.36
N ALA A 84 -14.23 -7.00 14.15
CA ALA A 84 -13.34 -7.88 14.91
C ALA A 84 -13.42 -7.58 16.42
N SER A 85 -13.52 -6.30 16.80
CA SER A 85 -13.70 -5.88 18.19
C SER A 85 -15.06 -6.27 18.76
N GLU A 86 -16.13 -6.31 17.97
CA GLU A 86 -17.45 -6.81 18.39
C GLU A 86 -17.45 -8.33 18.58
N ILE A 87 -16.84 -9.07 17.65
CA ILE A 87 -16.69 -10.53 17.74
C ILE A 87 -15.84 -10.90 18.97
N LEU A 88 -14.76 -10.15 19.24
CA LEU A 88 -13.93 -10.32 20.41
C LEU A 88 -14.61 -9.81 21.69
N GLY A 89 -15.40 -8.74 21.61
CA GLY A 89 -16.15 -8.15 22.71
C GLY A 89 -17.36 -8.95 23.18
N HIS A 90 -17.80 -9.96 22.40
CA HIS A 90 -18.77 -10.95 22.87
C HIS A 90 -18.16 -11.89 23.94
N ASN A 91 -16.84 -11.99 24.01
CA ASN A 91 -16.12 -12.73 25.04
C ASN A 91 -15.29 -11.75 25.89
N ASP A 92 -15.92 -11.24 26.94
CA ASP A 92 -15.31 -10.51 28.05
C ASP A 92 -14.85 -9.05 27.76
N PRO A 93 -15.56 -8.02 28.29
CA PRO A 93 -15.24 -6.62 28.06
C PRO A 93 -13.87 -6.18 28.61
N ASP A 94 -13.27 -6.94 29.55
CA ASP A 94 -11.93 -6.68 30.09
C ASP A 94 -10.81 -7.11 29.13
N LEU A 95 -11.09 -7.98 28.16
CA LEU A 95 -10.11 -8.42 27.15
C LEU A 95 -10.15 -7.61 25.85
N ALA A 96 -11.28 -7.00 25.51
CA ALA A 96 -11.48 -6.31 24.24
C ALA A 96 -10.53 -5.11 24.04
N ARG A 97 -10.32 -4.31 25.09
CA ARG A 97 -9.43 -3.13 25.04
C ARG A 97 -7.96 -3.49 24.85
N PRO A 98 -7.35 -4.39 25.66
CA PRO A 98 -5.96 -4.77 25.48
C PRO A 98 -5.73 -5.53 24.16
N VAL A 99 -6.67 -6.34 23.68
CA VAL A 99 -6.54 -7.04 22.39
C VAL A 99 -6.63 -6.08 21.21
N ALA A 100 -7.56 -5.11 21.23
CA ALA A 100 -7.63 -4.09 20.19
C ALA A 100 -6.37 -3.20 20.16
N ALA A 101 -5.82 -2.87 21.34
CA ALA A 101 -4.55 -2.16 21.46
C ALA A 101 -3.38 -2.99 20.92
N ALA A 102 -3.33 -4.28 21.23
CA ALA A 102 -2.31 -5.20 20.72
C ALA A 102 -2.40 -5.38 19.20
N MET A 103 -3.60 -5.52 18.64
CA MET A 103 -3.80 -5.58 17.19
C MET A 103 -3.39 -4.28 16.51
N ARG A 104 -3.73 -3.10 17.06
CA ARG A 104 -3.25 -1.82 16.53
C ARG A 104 -1.72 -1.72 16.58
N ALA A 105 -1.11 -2.12 17.68
CA ALA A 105 0.34 -2.12 17.82
C ALA A 105 1.00 -3.07 16.82
N LEU A 106 0.44 -4.28 16.62
CA LEU A 106 0.91 -5.25 15.64
C LEU A 106 0.79 -4.72 14.21
N LEU A 107 -0.38 -4.17 13.84
CA LEU A 107 -0.60 -3.59 12.52
C LEU A 107 0.33 -2.40 12.27
N SER A 108 0.55 -1.54 13.27
CA SER A 108 1.47 -0.42 13.19
C SER A 108 2.94 -0.86 13.12
N ALA A 109 3.31 -1.97 13.78
CA ALA A 109 4.64 -2.56 13.69
C ALA A 109 4.89 -3.20 12.32
N LEU A 110 3.88 -3.84 11.72
CA LEU A 110 3.95 -4.37 10.36
C LEU A 110 4.05 -3.25 9.30
N ASP A 111 3.35 -2.13 9.51
CA ASP A 111 3.47 -0.94 8.66
C ASP A 111 4.88 -0.32 8.77
N SER A 112 5.42 -0.22 9.99
CA SER A 112 6.79 0.27 10.24
C SER A 112 7.89 -0.67 9.71
N ALA A 113 7.71 -1.99 9.82
CA ALA A 113 8.65 -2.98 9.30
C ALA A 113 8.73 -2.96 7.77
N ARG A 114 7.63 -2.61 7.10
CA ARG A 114 7.59 -2.39 5.65
C ARG A 114 8.31 -1.12 5.20
N THR A 115 8.45 -0.13 6.09
CA THR A 115 9.21 1.13 5.85
C THR A 115 10.69 1.06 6.26
N GLY A 116 11.21 -0.11 6.63
CA GLY A 116 12.62 -0.31 6.96
C GLY A 116 13.53 -0.22 5.74
N LYS A 117 13.97 1.00 5.38
CA LYS A 117 15.13 1.23 4.50
C LYS A 117 16.32 0.40 5.01
N PRO A 118 17.01 -0.39 4.17
CA PRO A 118 18.27 -1.00 4.58
C PRO A 118 19.25 0.13 4.88
N ASN A 119 19.62 0.23 6.15
CA ASN A 119 20.59 1.20 6.64
C ASN A 119 21.92 0.88 5.94
N GLY A 120 22.32 1.74 5.00
CA GLY A 120 23.63 1.68 4.37
C GLY A 120 24.69 1.88 5.45
N LYS A 121 25.38 0.78 5.79
CA LYS A 121 26.60 0.81 6.57
C LYS A 121 27.68 0.10 5.78
N ASP A 122 28.55 0.91 5.22
CA ASP A 122 30.00 0.72 5.15
C ASP A 122 30.49 -0.68 4.76
N TRP A 123 30.55 -0.94 3.45
CA TRP A 123 31.53 -1.89 2.94
C TRP A 123 32.81 -1.12 2.66
N HIS A 124 33.72 -1.14 3.64
CA HIS A 124 35.13 -0.87 3.41
C HIS A 124 35.64 -1.80 2.31
N HIS A 125 36.22 -1.21 1.28
CA HIS A 125 37.10 -1.88 0.32
C HIS A 125 38.47 -2.05 1.00
N PRO A 126 38.96 -3.27 1.26
CA PRO A 126 40.38 -3.49 1.36
C PRO A 126 40.91 -3.82 -0.04
N ASP A 127 41.87 -3.02 -0.48
CA ASP A 127 42.73 -3.29 -1.61
C ASP A 127 43.47 -4.63 -1.49
N ALA A 128 44.01 -5.04 -2.65
CA ALA A 128 45.20 -5.89 -2.84
C ALA A 128 44.99 -7.41 -2.91
N ARG A 129 44.96 -7.94 -4.14
CA ARG A 129 46.15 -8.49 -4.82
C ARG A 129 45.88 -8.76 -6.29
#